data_AF-A0A7R7VW37-F1
#
_entry.id   AF-A0A7R7VW37-F1
#
_cell.length_a   1.000
_cell.length_b   1.000
_cell.length_c   1.000
_cell.angle_alpha   90.00
_cell.angle_beta   90.00
_cell.angle_gamma   90.00
#
_symmetry.space_group_name_H-M   'P 1'
#
loop_
_entity.id
_entity.type
_entity.pdbx_description
1 polymer ?
#
loop_
_entity_poly.entity_id
_entity_poly.type
_entity_poly.pdbx_seq_one_letter_code
_entity_poly.pdbx_strand_id
1 'polypeptide(L)'
;MDDDFQKRFLGRRRRWLENLIEELTVVTSFEQSPEATVLAQLHIRTNRQLAATAFCLEELVFYRLAKEWTTRQSLTMMLEQVHLARFLDPQINVRFSRALNYTVMDTIQHQEVDNGLEIAYHAVLYAEGIRNAMASNNFNIFASQIGEFLIRIENIDINALHAYEALMSVFDFTATYLLSMINPGNAVAIPWSWAALHLPAIMHARNAKSGGVPDQAFFVYGSCLLHFTAGFCRIVGNLERAMSQYGVSFGRTRPAAFIRKRSYDFLATVILNLGNWPLPLRGLSEVIKQVQATLPSASASGASFLKQLQEDLLGSFRLYNGKDKICVITLDDKATQPFYLSSFVQKGACVTKLSDILQKFQAIAKAAAASDEKCQNMNKSEDNEHMGFNPDTVVYLQRRWRIILTRIHDQRRIRETLHGQTLISIQKICTTVLDGERGTRTFSDILKIHTRAFLFTQGINILIEIDKATRTIRAIRDSWKEAIERPLTMSEIEVLERITSQIGGIESKLSLLTDMWSLHGLKKYILCISPEEWKVKGREAVHTLKFIKYEVDAVKTRLASTSDSGAWHEF
;
A
#
# COMPACT_ATOMS: atom_id res chain seq x y z
N MET A 1 31.11 -14.03 -13.53
CA MET A 1 30.28 -12.84 -13.29
C MET A 1 30.40 -12.54 -11.80
N ASP A 2 30.59 -11.29 -11.38
CA ASP A 2 30.85 -10.95 -9.97
C ASP A 2 29.60 -11.26 -9.12
N ASP A 3 29.71 -12.19 -8.16
CA ASP A 3 28.59 -12.69 -7.35
C ASP A 3 27.89 -11.55 -6.60
N ASP A 4 28.63 -10.51 -6.24
CA ASP A 4 28.13 -9.34 -5.54
C ASP A 4 27.28 -8.43 -6.45
N PHE A 5 27.64 -8.34 -7.73
CA PHE A 5 26.83 -7.67 -8.75
C PHE A 5 25.53 -8.44 -9.00
N GLN A 6 25.61 -9.76 -9.14
CA GLN A 6 24.45 -10.62 -9.39
C GLN A 6 23.45 -10.55 -8.23
N LYS A 7 23.92 -10.62 -6.98
CA LYS A 7 23.07 -10.50 -5.78
C LYS A 7 22.36 -9.15 -5.69
N ARG A 8 23.08 -8.04 -5.95
CA ARG A 8 22.50 -6.68 -5.93
C ARG A 8 21.53 -6.46 -7.09
N PHE A 9 21.84 -6.96 -8.28
CA PHE A 9 20.99 -6.85 -9.45
C PHE A 9 19.68 -7.62 -9.27
N LEU A 10 19.74 -8.88 -8.80
CA LEU A 10 18.55 -9.69 -8.53
C LEU A 10 17.65 -9.05 -7.45
N GLY A 11 18.25 -8.48 -6.40
CA GLY A 11 17.50 -7.74 -5.37
C GLY A 11 16.79 -6.49 -5.92
N ARG A 12 17.43 -5.74 -6.81
CA ARG A 12 16.80 -4.58 -7.48
C ARG A 12 15.72 -5.00 -8.46
N ARG A 13 15.98 -6.02 -9.28
CA ARG A 13 15.01 -6.61 -10.22
C ARG A 13 13.74 -7.03 -9.49
N ARG A 14 13.89 -7.76 -8.38
CA ARG A 14 12.78 -8.15 -7.52
C ARG A 14 11.97 -6.96 -7.03
N ARG A 15 12.63 -5.92 -6.50
CA ARG A 15 11.95 -4.70 -6.02
C ARG A 15 11.19 -3.99 -7.15
N TRP A 16 11.73 -3.96 -8.36
CA TRP A 16 11.03 -3.38 -9.51
C TRP A 16 9.77 -4.16 -9.89
N LEU A 17 9.84 -5.49 -9.88
CA LEU A 17 8.67 -6.35 -10.16
C LEU A 17 7.60 -6.22 -9.06
N GLU A 18 8.02 -6.14 -7.79
CA GLU A 18 7.11 -5.89 -6.67
C GLU A 18 6.41 -4.53 -6.82
N ASN A 19 7.16 -3.47 -7.12
CA ASN A 19 6.59 -2.15 -7.39
C ASN A 19 5.65 -2.15 -8.60
N LEU A 20 5.98 -2.92 -9.65
CA LEU A 20 5.11 -3.04 -10.83
C LEU A 20 3.79 -3.72 -10.47
N ILE A 21 3.81 -4.81 -9.69
CA ILE A 21 2.60 -5.46 -9.20
C ILE A 21 1.78 -4.51 -8.32
N GLU A 22 2.45 -3.73 -7.46
CA GLU A 22 1.79 -2.73 -6.62
C GLU A 22 1.11 -1.66 -7.47
N GLU A 23 1.81 -1.07 -8.44
CA GLU A 23 1.24 -0.07 -9.35
C GLU A 23 0.08 -0.65 -10.18
N LEU A 24 0.23 -1.86 -10.71
CA LEU A 24 -0.86 -2.54 -11.42
C LEU A 24 -2.07 -2.77 -10.50
N THR A 25 -1.84 -3.12 -9.24
CA THR A 25 -2.91 -3.28 -8.25
C THR A 25 -3.56 -1.94 -7.91
N VAL A 26 -2.80 -0.86 -7.80
CA VAL A 26 -3.35 0.50 -7.60
C VAL A 26 -4.17 0.92 -8.81
N VAL A 27 -3.69 0.71 -10.02
CA VAL A 27 -4.41 1.07 -11.26
C VAL A 27 -5.70 0.27 -11.43
N THR A 28 -5.68 -1.04 -11.12
CA THR A 28 -6.85 -1.91 -11.25
C THR A 28 -7.87 -1.67 -10.14
N SER A 29 -7.40 -1.51 -8.90
CA SER A 29 -8.27 -1.47 -7.72
C SER A 29 -8.63 -0.06 -7.27
N PHE A 30 -7.68 0.88 -7.31
CA PHE A 30 -7.84 2.23 -6.79
C PHE A 30 -8.24 3.24 -7.86
N GLU A 31 -7.52 3.26 -8.99
CA GLU A 31 -7.87 4.17 -10.09
C GLU A 31 -9.03 3.66 -10.94
N GLN A 32 -9.36 2.36 -10.82
CA GLN A 32 -10.32 1.66 -11.67
C GLN A 32 -10.14 2.06 -13.14
N SER A 33 -8.91 1.93 -13.66
CA SER A 33 -8.60 2.24 -15.05
C SER A 33 -8.61 0.95 -15.89
N PRO A 34 -9.76 0.58 -16.48
CA PRO A 34 -9.84 -0.64 -17.28
C PRO A 34 -8.99 -0.55 -18.54
N GLU A 35 -8.92 0.62 -19.19
CA GLU A 35 -8.09 0.81 -20.38
C GLU A 35 -6.60 0.54 -20.08
N ALA A 36 -6.08 1.08 -18.97
CA ALA A 36 -4.69 0.85 -18.56
C ALA A 36 -4.43 -0.62 -18.23
N THR A 37 -5.40 -1.30 -17.59
CA THR A 37 -5.28 -2.72 -17.24
C THR A 37 -5.26 -3.60 -18.49
N VAL A 38 -6.17 -3.37 -19.43
CA VAL A 38 -6.25 -4.12 -20.68
C VAL A 38 -5.00 -3.87 -21.54
N LEU A 39 -4.53 -2.61 -21.61
CA LEU A 39 -3.27 -2.27 -22.27
C LEU A 39 -2.07 -2.97 -21.64
N ALA A 40 -1.97 -2.97 -20.31
CA ALA A 40 -0.89 -3.65 -19.60
C ALA A 40 -0.89 -5.16 -19.89
N GLN A 41 -2.07 -5.81 -19.84
CA GLN A 41 -2.20 -7.23 -20.14
C GLN A 41 -1.80 -7.55 -21.58
N LEU A 42 -2.23 -6.72 -22.53
CA LEU A 42 -1.89 -6.89 -23.94
C LEU A 42 -0.40 -6.72 -24.18
N HIS A 43 0.21 -5.66 -23.65
CA HIS A 43 1.64 -5.41 -23.82
C HIS A 43 2.48 -6.51 -23.17
N ILE A 44 2.11 -7.02 -21.99
CA ILE A 44 2.79 -8.16 -21.35
C ILE A 44 2.74 -9.41 -22.25
N ARG A 45 1.67 -9.63 -23.00
CA ARG A 45 1.50 -10.81 -23.88
C ARG A 45 2.10 -10.66 -25.27
N THR A 46 2.09 -9.45 -25.83
CA THR A 46 2.36 -9.23 -27.26
C THR A 46 3.65 -8.46 -27.52
N ASN A 47 4.13 -7.68 -26.55
CA ASN A 47 5.33 -6.87 -26.74
C ASN A 47 6.58 -7.68 -26.42
N ARG A 48 7.43 -7.93 -27.43
CA ARG A 48 8.69 -8.67 -27.31
C ARG A 48 9.67 -8.05 -26.30
N GLN A 49 9.65 -6.73 -26.10
CA GLN A 49 10.50 -6.05 -25.12
C GLN A 49 10.02 -6.27 -23.69
N LEU A 50 8.72 -6.51 -23.49
CA LEU A 50 8.12 -6.82 -22.19
C LEU A 50 7.97 -8.33 -21.93
N ALA A 51 8.28 -9.18 -22.90
CA ALA A 51 8.32 -10.64 -22.72
C ALA A 51 9.30 -11.04 -21.61
N ALA A 52 10.44 -10.33 -21.50
CA ALA A 52 11.38 -10.52 -20.38
C ALA A 52 10.75 -10.15 -19.03
N THR A 53 9.92 -9.10 -18.99
CA THR A 53 9.16 -8.71 -17.79
C THR A 53 8.09 -9.75 -17.44
N ALA A 54 7.37 -10.28 -18.43
CA ALA A 54 6.39 -11.35 -18.25
C ALA A 54 7.05 -12.61 -17.67
N PHE A 55 8.20 -13.03 -18.23
CA PHE A 55 8.99 -14.15 -17.73
C PHE A 55 9.50 -13.90 -16.30
N CYS A 56 9.98 -12.69 -16.00
CA CYS A 56 10.39 -12.32 -14.64
C CYS A 56 9.23 -12.31 -13.64
N LEU A 57 8.01 -11.94 -14.08
CA LEU A 57 6.80 -12.01 -13.25
C LEU A 57 6.37 -13.47 -13.01
N GLU A 58 6.48 -14.34 -14.02
CA GLU A 58 6.30 -15.78 -13.87
C GLU A 58 7.31 -16.36 -12.86
N GLU A 59 8.61 -16.08 -13.03
CA GLU A 59 9.66 -16.48 -12.08
C GLU A 59 9.34 -16.00 -10.65
N LEU A 60 8.86 -14.77 -10.50
CA LEU A 60 8.54 -14.20 -9.19
C LEU A 60 7.39 -14.97 -8.51
N VAL A 61 6.35 -15.35 -9.24
CA VAL A 61 5.21 -16.10 -8.69
C VAL A 61 5.66 -17.45 -8.14
N PHE A 62 6.48 -18.19 -8.88
CA PHE A 62 7.05 -19.48 -8.41
C PHE A 62 8.11 -19.30 -7.32
N TYR A 63 8.93 -18.26 -7.41
CA TYR A 63 9.91 -17.93 -6.37
C TYR A 63 9.22 -17.63 -5.04
N ARG A 64 8.13 -16.87 -5.05
CA ARG A 64 7.33 -16.55 -3.85
C ARG A 64 6.77 -17.81 -3.21
N LEU A 65 6.27 -18.74 -4.03
CA LEU A 65 5.80 -20.02 -3.55
C LEU A 65 6.93 -20.86 -2.92
N ALA A 66 8.14 -20.83 -3.49
CA ALA A 66 9.26 -21.62 -2.99
C ALA A 66 10.02 -21.00 -1.81
N LYS A 67 10.07 -19.66 -1.70
CA LYS A 67 10.94 -18.94 -0.75
C LYS A 67 10.21 -18.02 0.23
N GLU A 68 8.97 -17.64 -0.07
CA GLU A 68 8.18 -16.70 0.75
C GLU A 68 6.89 -17.31 1.28
N TRP A 69 6.73 -18.63 1.13
CA TRP A 69 5.50 -19.36 1.43
C TRP A 69 4.94 -19.02 2.82
N THR A 70 5.79 -19.08 3.85
CA THR A 70 5.43 -18.81 5.24
C THR A 70 4.79 -17.44 5.47
N THR A 71 5.12 -16.45 4.63
CA THR A 71 4.56 -15.09 4.72
C THR A 71 3.34 -14.87 3.81
N ARG A 72 2.98 -15.86 3.00
CA ARG A 72 1.96 -15.79 1.93
C ARG A 72 0.88 -16.86 2.04
N GLN A 73 0.79 -17.53 3.19
CA GLN A 73 -0.19 -18.58 3.49
C GLN A 73 -1.63 -18.08 3.69
N SER A 74 -1.86 -16.76 3.72
CA SER A 74 -3.22 -16.23 3.88
C SER A 74 -4.05 -16.34 2.60
N LEU A 75 -5.39 -16.45 2.76
CA LEU A 75 -6.34 -16.53 1.63
C LEU A 75 -6.07 -15.46 0.58
N THR A 76 -6.01 -14.20 0.99
CA THR A 76 -5.93 -13.09 0.03
C THR A 76 -4.58 -13.04 -0.68
N MET A 77 -3.50 -13.47 -0.03
CA MET A 77 -2.18 -13.58 -0.66
C MET A 77 -2.15 -14.71 -1.69
N MET A 78 -2.75 -15.87 -1.37
CA MET A 78 -2.89 -16.96 -2.34
C MET A 78 -3.76 -16.55 -3.52
N LEU A 79 -4.91 -15.91 -3.29
CA LEU A 79 -5.77 -15.37 -4.36
C LEU A 79 -5.02 -14.37 -5.24
N GLU A 80 -4.22 -13.47 -4.66
CA GLU A 80 -3.40 -12.51 -5.41
C GLU A 80 -2.43 -13.25 -6.35
N GLN A 81 -1.72 -14.28 -5.87
CA GLN A 81 -0.80 -15.02 -6.73
C GLN A 81 -1.52 -15.81 -7.83
N VAL A 82 -2.67 -16.42 -7.54
CA VAL A 82 -3.51 -17.10 -8.55
C VAL A 82 -4.00 -16.10 -9.60
N HIS A 83 -4.45 -14.92 -9.18
CA HIS A 83 -4.89 -13.87 -10.10
C HIS A 83 -3.74 -13.36 -10.97
N LEU A 84 -2.54 -13.18 -10.41
CA LEU A 84 -1.34 -12.81 -11.17
C LEU A 84 -0.96 -13.89 -12.18
N ALA A 85 -0.94 -15.16 -11.78
CA ALA A 85 -0.64 -16.28 -12.66
C ALA A 85 -1.62 -16.33 -13.85
N ARG A 86 -2.91 -16.14 -13.60
CA ARG A 86 -3.97 -16.06 -14.62
C ARG A 86 -3.85 -14.82 -15.52
N PHE A 87 -3.47 -13.68 -14.94
CA PHE A 87 -3.28 -12.45 -15.69
C PHE A 87 -2.17 -12.61 -16.74
N LEU A 88 -1.05 -13.23 -16.35
CA LEU A 88 0.07 -13.55 -17.24
C LEU A 88 -0.37 -14.49 -18.37
N ASP A 89 -0.75 -15.73 -18.05
CA ASP A 89 -1.17 -16.72 -19.04
C ASP A 89 -2.00 -17.88 -18.44
N PRO A 90 -3.02 -18.42 -19.15
CA PRO A 90 -3.78 -19.57 -18.68
C PRO A 90 -2.93 -20.82 -18.36
N GLN A 91 -1.87 -21.10 -19.11
CA GLN A 91 -0.98 -22.24 -18.85
C GLN A 91 -0.10 -22.00 -17.62
N ILE A 92 0.32 -20.75 -17.38
CA ILE A 92 0.99 -20.38 -16.13
C ILE A 92 0.06 -20.62 -14.95
N ASN A 93 -1.22 -20.24 -15.04
CA ASN A 93 -2.20 -20.51 -13.99
C ASN A 93 -2.31 -22.02 -13.67
N VAL A 94 -2.42 -22.88 -14.69
CA VAL A 94 -2.51 -24.34 -14.48
C VAL A 94 -1.24 -24.89 -13.78
N ARG A 95 -0.05 -24.47 -14.23
CA ARG A 95 1.22 -24.88 -13.60
C ARG A 95 1.32 -24.37 -12.16
N PHE A 96 0.94 -23.12 -11.92
CA PHE A 96 0.94 -22.51 -10.59
C PHE A 96 -0.03 -23.20 -9.64
N SER A 97 -1.27 -23.47 -10.05
CA SER A 97 -2.26 -24.16 -9.21
C SER A 97 -1.80 -25.54 -8.77
N ARG A 98 -1.10 -26.28 -9.65
CA ARG A 98 -0.50 -27.58 -9.28
C ARG A 98 0.62 -27.42 -8.25
N ALA A 99 1.50 -26.44 -8.45
CA ALA A 99 2.59 -26.16 -7.52
C ALA A 99 2.05 -25.69 -6.16
N LEU A 100 1.02 -24.84 -6.15
CA LEU A 100 0.35 -24.36 -4.95
C LEU A 100 -0.26 -25.54 -4.18
N ASN A 101 -1.00 -26.43 -4.86
CA ASN A 101 -1.56 -27.63 -4.24
C ASN A 101 -0.49 -28.48 -3.56
N TYR A 102 0.60 -28.76 -4.27
CA TYR A 102 1.71 -29.54 -3.72
C TYR A 102 2.30 -28.86 -2.47
N THR A 103 2.57 -27.56 -2.55
CA THR A 103 3.16 -26.78 -1.44
C THR A 103 2.25 -26.74 -0.22
N VAL A 104 0.95 -26.56 -0.42
CA VAL A 104 -0.04 -26.56 0.66
C VAL A 104 -0.13 -27.92 1.32
N MET A 105 -0.27 -29.00 0.53
CA MET A 105 -0.39 -30.35 1.05
C MET A 105 0.87 -30.78 1.81
N ASP A 106 2.05 -30.46 1.27
CA ASP A 106 3.33 -30.67 1.96
C ASP A 106 3.36 -29.92 3.29
N THR A 107 2.93 -28.64 3.31
CA THR A 107 2.90 -27.85 4.54
C THR A 107 1.95 -28.41 5.59
N ILE A 108 0.73 -28.79 5.20
CA ILE A 108 -0.28 -29.37 6.09
C ILE A 108 0.20 -30.71 6.66
N GLN A 109 0.87 -31.54 5.85
CA GLN A 109 1.42 -32.82 6.34
C GLN A 109 2.52 -32.63 7.39
N HIS A 110 3.28 -31.55 7.32
CA HIS A 110 4.37 -31.26 8.24
C HIS A 110 3.96 -30.34 9.41
N GLN A 111 2.80 -29.70 9.35
CA GLN A 111 2.24 -28.86 10.42
C GLN A 111 1.04 -29.57 11.05
N GLU A 112 1.24 -30.21 12.20
CA GLU A 112 0.25 -31.12 12.82
C GLU A 112 -1.12 -30.49 13.12
N VAL A 113 -1.26 -29.16 13.17
CA VAL A 113 -2.55 -28.46 13.37
C VAL A 113 -2.53 -27.05 12.75
N ASP A 114 -2.84 -26.88 11.46
CA ASP A 114 -3.25 -25.57 10.91
C ASP A 114 -4.54 -25.67 10.07
N ASN A 115 -5.69 -25.67 10.77
CA ASN A 115 -7.01 -25.57 10.14
C ASN A 115 -7.17 -24.29 9.29
N GLY A 116 -6.39 -23.23 9.56
CA GLY A 116 -6.52 -21.94 8.88
C GLY A 116 -6.02 -21.98 7.44
N LEU A 117 -4.84 -22.59 7.21
CA LEU A 117 -4.27 -22.76 5.88
C LEU A 117 -5.15 -23.64 4.99
N GLU A 118 -5.65 -24.75 5.52
CA GLU A 118 -6.55 -25.65 4.80
C GLU A 118 -7.83 -24.93 4.38
N ILE A 119 -8.48 -24.21 5.31
CA ILE A 119 -9.67 -23.39 5.02
C ILE A 119 -9.40 -22.37 3.92
N ALA A 120 -8.28 -21.63 4.03
CA ALA A 120 -7.89 -20.63 3.06
C ALA A 120 -7.63 -21.24 1.68
N TYR A 121 -6.92 -22.37 1.61
CA TYR A 121 -6.64 -23.04 0.34
C TYR A 121 -7.91 -23.57 -0.33
N HIS A 122 -8.81 -24.19 0.44
CA HIS A 122 -10.09 -24.63 -0.11
C HIS A 122 -10.93 -23.46 -0.64
N ALA A 123 -10.93 -22.30 0.03
CA ALA A 123 -11.60 -21.12 -0.51
C ALA A 123 -10.98 -20.66 -1.85
N VAL A 124 -9.65 -20.76 -2.03
CA VAL A 124 -9.01 -20.49 -3.33
C VAL A 124 -9.48 -21.48 -4.40
N LEU A 125 -9.53 -22.78 -4.07
CA LEU A 125 -10.02 -23.82 -4.97
C LEU A 125 -11.47 -23.58 -5.39
N TYR A 126 -12.35 -23.25 -4.45
CA TYR A 126 -13.75 -22.95 -4.74
C TYR A 126 -13.89 -21.67 -5.58
N ALA A 127 -13.05 -20.65 -5.37
CA ALA A 127 -13.04 -19.46 -6.21
C ALA A 127 -12.68 -19.76 -7.68
N GLU A 128 -11.66 -20.61 -7.92
CA GLU A 128 -11.36 -21.08 -9.28
C GLU A 128 -12.45 -22.03 -9.82
N GLY A 129 -13.05 -22.84 -8.93
CA GLY A 129 -14.17 -23.72 -9.24
C GLY A 129 -15.40 -22.97 -9.75
N ILE A 130 -15.72 -21.79 -9.20
CA ILE A 130 -16.76 -20.89 -9.74
C ILE A 130 -16.46 -20.54 -11.21
N ARG A 131 -15.22 -20.18 -11.52
CA ARG A 131 -14.79 -19.80 -12.89
C ARG A 131 -14.85 -20.99 -13.84
N ASN A 132 -14.45 -22.16 -13.40
CA ASN A 132 -14.49 -23.40 -14.20
C ASN A 132 -15.93 -23.89 -14.43
N ALA A 133 -16.79 -23.78 -13.41
CA ALA A 133 -18.20 -24.14 -13.50
C ALA A 133 -18.97 -23.19 -14.44
N MET A 134 -18.62 -21.89 -14.43
CA MET A 134 -19.09 -20.94 -15.44
C MET A 134 -18.72 -21.42 -16.84
N ALA A 135 -17.44 -21.70 -17.11
CA ALA A 135 -16.96 -22.08 -18.44
C ALA A 135 -17.60 -23.37 -19.00
N SER A 136 -18.09 -24.25 -18.12
CA SER A 136 -18.74 -25.52 -18.44
C SER A 136 -20.28 -25.46 -18.45
N ASN A 137 -20.87 -24.28 -18.22
CA ASN A 137 -22.32 -24.07 -18.13
C ASN A 137 -23.04 -24.97 -17.12
N ASN A 138 -22.36 -25.42 -16.06
CA ASN A 138 -22.95 -26.29 -15.05
C ASN A 138 -23.44 -25.48 -13.83
N PHE A 139 -24.71 -25.10 -13.83
CA PHE A 139 -25.30 -24.26 -12.78
C PHE A 139 -25.36 -24.93 -11.41
N ASN A 140 -25.48 -26.26 -11.34
CA ASN A 140 -25.49 -26.98 -10.06
C ASN A 140 -24.11 -26.98 -9.40
N ILE A 141 -23.07 -27.28 -10.17
CA ILE A 141 -21.69 -27.18 -9.68
C ILE A 141 -21.40 -25.73 -9.33
N PHE A 142 -21.78 -24.77 -10.18
CA PHE A 142 -21.58 -23.35 -9.92
C PHE A 142 -22.19 -22.91 -8.58
N ALA A 143 -23.42 -23.31 -8.29
CA ALA A 143 -24.10 -23.00 -7.04
C ALA A 143 -23.40 -23.64 -5.82
N SER A 144 -22.98 -24.90 -5.93
CA SER A 144 -22.23 -25.60 -4.88
C SER A 144 -20.89 -24.91 -4.60
N GLN A 145 -20.14 -24.52 -5.63
CA GLN A 145 -18.86 -23.82 -5.49
C GLN A 145 -19.02 -22.46 -4.79
N ILE A 146 -20.10 -21.72 -5.08
CA ILE A 146 -20.42 -20.48 -4.36
C ILE A 146 -20.70 -20.73 -2.88
N GLY A 147 -21.55 -21.71 -2.57
CA GLY A 147 -21.91 -22.03 -1.19
C GLY A 147 -20.68 -22.41 -0.36
N GLU A 148 -19.87 -23.32 -0.90
CA GLU A 148 -18.63 -23.77 -0.26
C GLU A 148 -17.60 -22.63 -0.10
N PHE A 149 -17.46 -21.78 -1.12
CA PHE A 149 -16.60 -20.59 -1.03
C PHE A 149 -17.02 -19.69 0.12
N LEU A 150 -18.32 -19.34 0.21
CA LEU A 150 -18.85 -18.44 1.25
C LEU A 150 -18.65 -19.00 2.66
N ILE A 151 -18.96 -20.28 2.88
CA ILE A 151 -18.79 -20.95 4.19
C ILE A 151 -17.36 -20.77 4.72
N ARG A 152 -16.35 -20.82 3.85
CA ARG A 152 -14.94 -20.70 4.23
C ARG A 152 -14.47 -19.27 4.46
N ILE A 153 -15.10 -18.27 3.84
CA ILE A 153 -14.62 -16.87 3.91
C ILE A 153 -15.42 -15.98 4.87
N GLU A 154 -16.64 -16.36 5.24
CA GLU A 154 -17.51 -15.52 6.10
C GLU A 154 -16.92 -15.26 7.49
N ASN A 155 -16.12 -16.20 8.00
CA ASN A 155 -15.47 -16.11 9.31
C ASN A 155 -13.95 -15.94 9.20
N ILE A 156 -13.45 -15.43 8.08
CA ILE A 156 -12.01 -15.27 7.90
C ILE A 156 -11.43 -14.28 8.90
N ASP A 157 -10.23 -14.58 9.42
CA ASP A 157 -9.47 -13.62 10.22
C ASP A 157 -9.19 -12.36 9.39
N ILE A 158 -9.55 -11.20 9.93
CA ILE A 158 -9.31 -9.90 9.30
C ILE A 158 -7.81 -9.70 9.03
N ASN A 159 -6.93 -10.27 9.86
CA ASN A 159 -5.49 -10.23 9.62
C ASN A 159 -5.08 -10.97 8.33
N ALA A 160 -5.89 -11.92 7.85
CA ALA A 160 -5.66 -12.66 6.61
C ALA A 160 -6.08 -11.88 5.34
N LEU A 161 -6.61 -10.66 5.47
CA LEU A 161 -7.12 -9.83 4.36
C LEU A 161 -6.10 -8.81 3.81
N HIS A 162 -4.81 -9.14 3.85
CA HIS A 162 -3.73 -8.26 3.36
C HIS A 162 -3.88 -7.82 1.89
N ALA A 163 -4.43 -8.68 1.03
CA ALA A 163 -4.69 -8.39 -0.38
C ALA A 163 -6.20 -8.42 -0.68
N TYR A 164 -6.99 -7.63 0.07
CA TYR A 164 -8.45 -7.55 -0.04
C TYR A 164 -8.99 -7.44 -1.47
N GLU A 165 -8.25 -6.77 -2.37
CA GLU A 165 -8.63 -6.63 -3.78
C GLU A 165 -8.68 -7.94 -4.55
N ALA A 166 -7.85 -8.91 -4.17
CA ALA A 166 -7.93 -10.25 -4.74
C ALA A 166 -9.25 -10.92 -4.34
N LEU A 167 -9.75 -10.69 -3.12
CA LEU A 167 -11.08 -11.15 -2.72
C LEU A 167 -12.17 -10.42 -3.50
N MET A 168 -12.10 -9.08 -3.59
CA MET A 168 -13.06 -8.27 -4.37
C MET A 168 -13.15 -8.71 -5.83
N SER A 169 -12.03 -9.06 -6.46
CA SER A 169 -12.03 -9.53 -7.84
C SER A 169 -12.82 -10.83 -8.04
N VAL A 170 -12.89 -11.71 -7.04
CA VAL A 170 -13.79 -12.90 -7.08
C VAL A 170 -15.25 -12.47 -7.01
N PHE A 171 -15.56 -11.51 -6.13
CA PHE A 171 -16.91 -10.97 -5.97
C PHE A 171 -17.40 -10.24 -7.24
N ASP A 172 -16.61 -9.28 -7.74
CA ASP A 172 -16.90 -8.50 -8.95
C ASP A 172 -17.14 -9.41 -10.16
N PHE A 173 -16.27 -10.41 -10.36
CA PHE A 173 -16.42 -11.41 -11.43
C PHE A 173 -17.73 -12.20 -11.29
N THR A 174 -17.98 -12.76 -10.11
CA THR A 174 -19.11 -13.67 -9.88
C THR A 174 -20.43 -12.92 -10.00
N ALA A 175 -20.52 -11.72 -9.42
CA ALA A 175 -21.69 -10.86 -9.53
C ALA A 175 -21.93 -10.41 -10.98
N THR A 176 -20.87 -10.03 -11.70
CA THR A 176 -21.00 -9.62 -13.12
C THR A 176 -21.57 -10.75 -13.98
N TYR A 177 -21.07 -11.98 -13.79
CA TYR A 177 -21.59 -13.16 -14.50
C TYR A 177 -23.05 -13.44 -14.14
N LEU A 178 -23.37 -13.49 -12.84
CA LEU A 178 -24.73 -13.76 -12.36
C LEU A 178 -25.73 -12.72 -12.86
N LEU A 179 -25.43 -11.42 -12.71
CA LEU A 179 -26.27 -10.34 -13.24
C LEU A 179 -26.49 -10.46 -14.75
N SER A 180 -25.44 -10.85 -15.50
CA SER A 180 -25.52 -11.05 -16.95
C SER A 180 -26.34 -12.28 -17.36
N MET A 181 -26.45 -13.29 -16.49
CA MET A 181 -27.27 -14.49 -16.73
C MET A 181 -28.75 -14.24 -16.46
N ILE A 182 -29.09 -13.64 -15.32
CA ILE A 182 -30.48 -13.60 -14.82
C ILE A 182 -31.21 -12.27 -15.08
N ASN A 183 -30.63 -11.34 -15.81
CA ASN A 183 -31.32 -10.09 -16.13
C ASN A 183 -32.57 -10.34 -17.01
N PRO A 184 -33.70 -9.64 -16.78
CA PRO A 184 -34.94 -9.89 -17.51
C PRO A 184 -34.99 -9.24 -18.91
N GLY A 185 -34.15 -8.24 -19.20
CA GLY A 185 -34.22 -7.45 -20.43
C GLY A 185 -32.98 -7.50 -21.34
N ASN A 186 -32.10 -8.50 -21.18
CA ASN A 186 -30.78 -8.55 -21.84
C ASN A 186 -29.96 -7.27 -21.58
N ALA A 187 -30.11 -6.68 -20.39
CA ALA A 187 -29.36 -5.50 -20.01
C ALA A 187 -29.05 -5.46 -18.51
N VAL A 188 -27.87 -4.94 -18.18
CA VAL A 188 -27.34 -4.82 -16.82
C VAL A 188 -26.70 -3.45 -16.60
N ALA A 189 -26.80 -2.91 -15.39
CA ALA A 189 -26.17 -1.64 -15.01
C ALA A 189 -24.94 -1.92 -14.13
N ILE A 190 -23.72 -1.87 -14.68
CA ILE A 190 -22.49 -2.20 -13.94
C ILE A 190 -21.42 -1.12 -14.14
N PRO A 191 -20.41 -1.03 -13.25
CA PRO A 191 -19.24 -0.20 -13.48
C PRO A 191 -18.55 -0.52 -14.82
N TRP A 192 -18.01 0.49 -15.49
CA TRP A 192 -17.25 0.33 -16.73
C TRP A 192 -16.01 -0.54 -16.52
N SER A 193 -15.38 -0.47 -15.34
CA SER A 193 -14.29 -1.37 -14.97
C SER A 193 -14.71 -2.84 -14.97
N TRP A 194 -15.88 -3.17 -14.44
CA TRP A 194 -16.41 -4.54 -14.45
C TRP A 194 -16.72 -5.01 -15.87
N ALA A 195 -17.36 -4.14 -16.66
CA ALA A 195 -17.67 -4.40 -18.06
C ALA A 195 -16.43 -4.78 -18.86
N ALA A 196 -15.34 -4.05 -18.64
CA ALA A 196 -14.07 -4.26 -19.31
C ALA A 196 -13.34 -5.52 -18.83
N LEU A 197 -13.14 -5.65 -17.52
CA LEU A 197 -12.34 -6.73 -16.92
C LEU A 197 -13.02 -8.09 -17.01
N HIS A 198 -14.35 -8.11 -17.05
CA HIS A 198 -15.15 -9.33 -17.06
C HIS A 198 -15.92 -9.53 -18.37
N LEU A 199 -15.52 -8.83 -19.44
CA LEU A 199 -16.09 -8.99 -20.78
C LEU A 199 -16.22 -10.45 -21.23
N PRO A 200 -15.24 -11.35 -21.01
CA PRO A 200 -15.39 -12.76 -21.36
C PRO A 200 -16.56 -13.45 -20.64
N ALA A 201 -16.80 -13.12 -19.36
CA ALA A 201 -17.90 -13.67 -18.59
C ALA A 201 -19.26 -13.14 -19.07
N ILE A 202 -19.32 -11.85 -19.44
CA ILE A 202 -20.52 -11.21 -20.01
C ILE A 202 -20.87 -11.86 -21.36
N MET A 203 -19.87 -12.06 -22.23
CA MET A 203 -20.05 -12.76 -23.50
C MET A 203 -20.50 -14.20 -23.31
N HIS A 204 -19.89 -14.92 -22.36
CA HIS A 204 -20.27 -16.29 -22.04
C HIS A 204 -21.73 -16.36 -21.59
N ALA A 205 -22.14 -15.45 -20.68
CA ALA A 205 -23.52 -15.37 -20.20
C ALA A 205 -24.52 -15.09 -21.33
N ARG A 206 -24.21 -14.15 -22.23
CA ARG A 206 -25.03 -13.88 -23.43
C ARG A 206 -25.22 -15.14 -24.28
N ASN A 207 -24.12 -15.86 -24.55
CA ASN A 207 -24.14 -17.04 -25.40
C ASN A 207 -24.94 -18.18 -24.73
N ALA A 208 -24.71 -18.42 -23.44
CA ALA A 208 -25.47 -19.40 -22.67
C ALA A 208 -26.98 -19.08 -22.69
N LYS A 209 -27.35 -17.82 -22.47
CA LYS A 209 -28.74 -17.36 -22.50
C LYS A 209 -29.39 -17.53 -23.87
N SER A 210 -28.66 -17.21 -24.94
CA SER A 210 -29.12 -17.39 -26.32
C SER A 210 -29.32 -18.87 -26.68
N GLY A 211 -28.55 -19.77 -26.05
CA GLY A 211 -28.68 -21.22 -26.19
C GLY A 211 -29.86 -21.85 -25.44
N GLY A 212 -30.66 -21.07 -24.71
CA GLY A 212 -31.80 -21.54 -23.94
C GLY A 212 -31.39 -22.02 -22.54
N VAL A 213 -31.37 -21.10 -21.58
CA VAL A 213 -31.12 -21.43 -20.17
C VAL A 213 -32.43 -21.96 -19.56
N PRO A 214 -32.43 -23.14 -18.91
CA PRO A 214 -33.62 -23.66 -18.22
C PRO A 214 -34.08 -22.70 -17.11
N ASP A 215 -35.39 -22.60 -16.89
CA ASP A 215 -35.95 -21.76 -15.81
C ASP A 215 -35.37 -22.13 -14.44
N GLN A 216 -35.13 -23.42 -14.20
CA GLN A 216 -34.47 -23.91 -12.98
C GLN A 216 -33.09 -23.26 -12.77
N ALA A 217 -32.29 -23.11 -13.84
CA ALA A 217 -30.99 -22.49 -13.76
C ALA A 217 -31.11 -20.99 -13.46
N PHE A 218 -32.11 -20.29 -14.02
CA PHE A 218 -32.41 -18.91 -13.68
C PHE A 218 -32.69 -18.72 -12.17
N PHE A 219 -33.53 -19.59 -11.59
CA PHE A 219 -33.83 -19.55 -10.16
C PHE A 219 -32.60 -19.85 -9.30
N VAL A 220 -31.79 -20.84 -9.68
CA VAL A 220 -30.55 -21.20 -8.97
C VAL A 220 -29.58 -20.02 -8.99
N TYR A 221 -29.30 -19.43 -10.16
CA TYR A 221 -28.42 -18.28 -10.27
C TYR A 221 -28.95 -17.06 -9.49
N GLY A 222 -30.26 -16.81 -9.51
CA GLY A 222 -30.88 -15.77 -8.70
C GLY A 222 -30.69 -15.98 -7.20
N SER A 223 -30.91 -17.21 -6.72
CA SER A 223 -30.66 -17.59 -5.33
C SER A 223 -29.19 -17.43 -4.96
N CYS A 224 -28.27 -17.86 -5.83
CA CYS A 224 -26.84 -17.69 -5.65
C CYS A 224 -26.46 -16.21 -5.49
N LEU A 225 -26.99 -15.31 -6.33
CA LEU A 225 -26.66 -13.88 -6.23
C LEU A 225 -27.14 -13.27 -4.91
N LEU A 226 -28.35 -13.64 -4.46
CA LEU A 226 -28.88 -13.20 -3.16
C LEU A 226 -28.02 -13.72 -2.00
N HIS A 227 -27.70 -15.03 -2.01
CA HIS A 227 -26.88 -15.65 -0.98
C HIS A 227 -25.45 -15.07 -0.95
N PHE A 228 -24.86 -14.84 -2.11
CA PHE A 228 -23.55 -14.22 -2.28
C PHE A 228 -23.51 -12.78 -1.77
N THR A 229 -24.56 -12.01 -2.03
CA THR A 229 -24.70 -10.63 -1.51
C THR A 229 -24.85 -10.62 0.01
N ALA A 230 -25.67 -11.52 0.56
CA ALA A 230 -25.86 -11.66 2.01
C ALA A 230 -24.56 -12.10 2.73
N GLY A 231 -23.83 -13.07 2.16
CA GLY A 231 -22.52 -13.49 2.65
C GLY A 231 -21.51 -12.35 2.61
N PHE A 232 -21.49 -11.55 1.54
CA PHE A 232 -20.64 -10.36 1.48
C PHE A 232 -21.00 -9.31 2.54
N CYS A 233 -22.29 -9.11 2.85
CA CYS A 233 -22.71 -8.23 3.94
C CYS A 233 -22.13 -8.68 5.29
N ARG A 234 -22.08 -9.99 5.57
CA ARG A 234 -21.43 -10.52 6.78
C ARG A 234 -19.93 -10.20 6.82
N ILE A 235 -19.23 -10.40 5.70
CA ILE A 235 -17.80 -10.07 5.58
C ILE A 235 -17.56 -8.58 5.82
N VAL A 236 -18.34 -7.70 5.19
CA VAL A 236 -18.22 -6.24 5.35
C VAL A 236 -18.57 -5.81 6.77
N GLY A 237 -19.60 -6.39 7.39
CA GLY A 237 -19.94 -6.13 8.79
C GLY A 237 -18.82 -6.55 9.75
N ASN A 238 -18.14 -7.66 9.48
CA ASN A 238 -16.96 -8.10 10.25
C ASN A 238 -15.78 -7.14 10.07
N LEU A 239 -15.53 -6.73 8.83
CA LEU A 239 -14.50 -5.75 8.46
C LEU A 239 -14.73 -4.39 9.12
N GLU A 240 -15.95 -3.87 9.10
CA GLU A 240 -16.27 -2.55 9.67
C GLU A 240 -16.09 -2.54 11.19
N ARG A 241 -16.51 -3.62 11.87
CA ARG A 241 -16.25 -3.81 13.31
C ARG A 241 -14.76 -3.81 13.59
N ALA A 242 -13.97 -4.53 12.80
CA ALA A 242 -12.53 -4.60 12.97
C ALA A 242 -11.84 -3.25 12.75
N MET A 243 -12.18 -2.56 11.65
CA MET A 243 -11.65 -1.24 11.31
C MET A 243 -11.97 -0.20 12.39
N SER A 244 -13.19 -0.24 12.94
CA SER A 244 -13.65 0.71 13.96
C SER A 244 -13.04 0.45 15.35
N GLN A 245 -12.78 -0.80 15.72
CA GLN A 245 -12.29 -1.16 17.06
C GLN A 245 -10.76 -1.14 17.17
N TYR A 246 -10.03 -1.58 16.14
CA TYR A 246 -8.59 -1.85 16.26
C TYR A 246 -7.70 -0.93 15.41
N GLY A 247 -8.28 -0.05 14.59
CA GLY A 247 -7.52 0.80 13.67
C GLY A 247 -6.67 -0.03 12.70
N VAL A 248 -7.24 -1.11 12.18
CA VAL A 248 -6.55 -2.11 11.35
C VAL A 248 -6.02 -1.47 10.06
N SER A 249 -4.72 -1.65 9.81
CA SER A 249 -4.11 -1.37 8.52
C SER A 249 -4.03 -2.65 7.70
N PHE A 250 -4.70 -2.68 6.55
CA PHE A 250 -4.64 -3.82 5.63
C PHE A 250 -3.39 -3.73 4.76
N GLY A 251 -2.40 -4.59 5.05
CA GLY A 251 -1.15 -4.65 4.30
C GLY A 251 -0.36 -3.33 4.35
N ARG A 252 0.37 -3.02 3.27
CA ARG A 252 1.10 -1.75 3.13
C ARG A 252 0.11 -0.57 3.01
N THR A 253 -0.29 -0.02 4.15
CA THR A 253 -0.97 1.29 4.34
C THR A 253 -2.12 1.60 3.38
N ARG A 254 -3.10 0.70 3.19
CA ARG A 254 -4.33 1.03 2.47
C ARG A 254 -5.33 1.74 3.40
N PRO A 255 -5.92 2.89 3.02
CA PRO A 255 -6.88 3.58 3.87
C PRO A 255 -8.17 2.76 4.04
N ALA A 256 -8.69 2.66 5.27
CA ALA A 256 -9.99 2.03 5.55
C ALA A 256 -11.14 2.59 4.68
N ALA A 257 -11.05 3.88 4.31
CA ALA A 257 -12.00 4.54 3.41
C ALA A 257 -12.12 3.83 2.05
N PHE A 258 -11.03 3.26 1.53
CA PHE A 258 -11.01 2.58 0.25
C PHE A 258 -11.76 1.24 0.31
N ILE A 259 -11.51 0.44 1.34
CA ILE A 259 -12.21 -0.84 1.56
C ILE A 259 -13.71 -0.58 1.68
N ARG A 260 -14.12 0.37 2.52
CA ARG A 260 -15.52 0.79 2.66
C ARG A 260 -16.12 1.20 1.31
N LYS A 261 -15.37 1.96 0.52
CA LYS A 261 -15.84 2.43 -0.79
C LYS A 261 -16.06 1.27 -1.77
N ARG A 262 -15.11 0.34 -1.88
CA ARG A 262 -15.23 -0.84 -2.75
C ARG A 262 -16.36 -1.77 -2.31
N SER A 263 -16.51 -1.98 -1.00
CA SER A 263 -17.64 -2.71 -0.44
C SER A 263 -18.98 -2.04 -0.77
N TYR A 264 -19.04 -0.71 -0.66
CA TYR A 264 -20.21 0.08 -1.03
C TYR A 264 -20.54 -0.08 -2.52
N ASP A 265 -19.56 0.08 -3.41
CA ASP A 265 -19.80 0.04 -4.86
C ASP A 265 -20.30 -1.33 -5.32
N PHE A 266 -19.73 -2.40 -4.76
CA PHE A 266 -20.19 -3.76 -5.02
C PHE A 266 -21.65 -3.96 -4.58
N LEU A 267 -21.95 -3.67 -3.31
CA LEU A 267 -23.29 -3.87 -2.75
C LEU A 267 -24.35 -3.02 -3.44
N ALA A 268 -24.03 -1.74 -3.70
CA ALA A 268 -24.91 -0.82 -4.40
C ALA A 268 -25.18 -1.27 -5.83
N THR A 269 -24.15 -1.68 -6.57
CA THR A 269 -24.30 -2.17 -7.95
C THR A 269 -25.24 -3.36 -8.00
N VAL A 270 -25.02 -4.39 -7.16
CA VAL A 270 -25.85 -5.60 -7.18
C VAL A 270 -27.30 -5.29 -6.78
N ILE A 271 -27.50 -4.58 -5.67
CA ILE A 271 -28.83 -4.30 -5.13
C ILE A 271 -29.64 -3.37 -6.03
N LEU A 272 -29.01 -2.37 -6.67
CA LEU A 272 -29.74 -1.49 -7.58
C LEU A 272 -30.15 -2.21 -8.86
N ASN A 273 -29.37 -3.18 -9.36
CA ASN A 273 -29.84 -4.03 -10.46
C ASN A 273 -31.07 -4.83 -10.03
N LEU A 274 -30.95 -5.58 -8.92
CA LEU A 274 -32.02 -6.44 -8.40
C LEU A 274 -33.29 -5.66 -8.06
N GLY A 275 -33.13 -4.51 -7.40
CA GLY A 275 -34.25 -3.67 -6.95
C GLY A 275 -34.98 -2.95 -8.07
N ASN A 276 -34.35 -2.77 -9.23
CA ASN A 276 -35.01 -2.22 -10.41
C ASN A 276 -35.66 -3.29 -11.29
N TRP A 277 -35.54 -4.59 -11.02
CA TRP A 277 -36.17 -5.60 -11.88
C TRP A 277 -37.70 -5.59 -11.75
N PRO A 278 -38.43 -5.79 -12.88
CA PRO A 278 -39.90 -5.81 -12.87
C PRO A 278 -40.47 -6.96 -12.04
N LEU A 279 -39.76 -8.09 -11.98
CA LEU A 279 -40.11 -9.26 -11.17
C LEU A 279 -39.03 -9.46 -10.10
N PRO A 280 -39.27 -9.07 -8.85
CA PRO A 280 -38.27 -9.20 -7.79
C PRO A 280 -38.04 -10.67 -7.44
N LEU A 281 -36.78 -11.03 -7.20
CA LEU A 281 -36.43 -12.36 -6.71
C LEU A 281 -36.98 -12.59 -5.30
N ARG A 282 -37.41 -13.83 -5.02
CA ARG A 282 -37.83 -14.23 -3.67
C ARG A 282 -36.66 -14.08 -2.70
N GLY A 283 -36.86 -13.34 -1.60
CA GLY A 283 -35.82 -13.06 -0.59
C GLY A 283 -35.06 -11.75 -0.79
N LEU A 284 -35.28 -11.01 -1.89
CA LEU A 284 -34.62 -9.73 -2.15
C LEU A 284 -34.85 -8.70 -1.03
N SER A 285 -36.05 -8.63 -0.47
CA SER A 285 -36.37 -7.68 0.61
C SER A 285 -35.51 -7.88 1.86
N GLU A 286 -35.17 -9.12 2.19
CA GLU A 286 -34.31 -9.44 3.33
C GLU A 286 -32.86 -9.05 3.07
N VAL A 287 -32.37 -9.31 1.86
CA VAL A 287 -31.02 -8.88 1.46
C VAL A 287 -30.90 -7.36 1.42
N ILE A 288 -31.94 -6.64 0.94
CA ILE A 288 -31.96 -5.16 0.98
C ILE A 288 -31.82 -4.64 2.41
N LYS A 289 -32.54 -5.25 3.38
CA LYS A 289 -32.41 -4.86 4.79
C LYS A 289 -31.00 -5.10 5.33
N GLN A 290 -30.38 -6.24 4.97
CA GLN A 290 -29.00 -6.54 5.37
C GLN A 290 -28.01 -5.54 4.77
N VAL A 291 -28.16 -5.19 3.51
CA VAL A 291 -27.33 -4.19 2.84
C VAL A 291 -27.52 -2.82 3.49
N GLN A 292 -28.76 -2.42 3.78
CA GLN A 292 -29.08 -1.17 4.45
C GLN A 292 -28.47 -1.11 5.87
N ALA A 293 -28.43 -2.23 6.58
CA ALA A 293 -27.78 -2.31 7.89
C ALA A 293 -26.24 -2.27 7.80
N THR A 294 -25.68 -2.73 6.68
CA THR A 294 -24.23 -2.82 6.46
C THR A 294 -23.64 -1.51 5.94
N LEU A 295 -24.38 -0.79 5.08
CA LEU A 295 -23.95 0.49 4.52
C LEU A 295 -24.33 1.63 5.46
N PRO A 296 -23.39 2.52 5.83
CA PRO A 296 -23.68 3.67 6.68
C PRO A 296 -24.43 4.73 5.86
N SER A 297 -25.72 4.52 5.60
CA SER A 297 -26.60 5.55 5.05
C SER A 297 -27.41 6.17 6.19
N ALA A 298 -27.20 7.46 6.43
CA ALA A 298 -28.01 8.21 7.37
C ALA A 298 -29.45 8.28 6.82
N SER A 299 -30.39 7.65 7.52
CA SER A 299 -31.81 8.01 7.61
C SER A 299 -32.85 7.57 6.55
N ALA A 300 -32.52 6.85 5.47
CA ALA A 300 -33.53 6.39 4.50
C ALA A 300 -33.87 4.89 4.64
N SER A 301 -35.16 4.52 4.51
CA SER A 301 -35.66 3.14 4.55
C SER A 301 -36.45 2.74 3.29
N GLY A 302 -36.36 1.47 2.88
CA GLY A 302 -37.14 0.94 1.75
C GLY A 302 -36.84 1.61 0.40
N ALA A 303 -37.87 2.06 -0.32
CA ALA A 303 -37.70 2.67 -1.65
C ALA A 303 -36.93 4.01 -1.63
N SER A 304 -36.95 4.73 -0.50
CA SER A 304 -36.14 5.95 -0.32
C SER A 304 -34.65 5.62 -0.25
N PHE A 305 -34.31 4.49 0.37
CA PHE A 305 -32.93 3.99 0.44
C PHE A 305 -32.38 3.67 -0.95
N LEU A 306 -33.11 2.95 -1.81
CA LEU A 306 -32.62 2.61 -3.15
C LEU A 306 -32.39 3.84 -4.04
N LYS A 307 -33.24 4.87 -3.92
CA LYS A 307 -33.05 6.13 -4.67
C LYS A 307 -31.79 6.86 -4.23
N GLN A 308 -31.59 6.99 -2.91
CA GLN A 308 -30.40 7.63 -2.35
C GLN A 308 -29.14 6.82 -2.68
N LEU A 309 -29.19 5.50 -2.54
CA LEU A 309 -28.11 4.58 -2.90
C LEU A 309 -27.68 4.74 -4.37
N GLN A 310 -28.63 4.93 -5.28
CA GLN A 310 -28.36 5.19 -6.68
C GLN A 310 -27.68 6.55 -6.92
N GLU A 311 -28.12 7.59 -6.22
CA GLU A 311 -27.53 8.94 -6.30
C GLU A 311 -26.10 8.95 -5.77
N ASP A 312 -25.89 8.34 -4.61
CA ASP A 312 -24.60 8.19 -3.97
C ASP A 312 -23.66 7.35 -4.85
N LEU A 313 -24.14 6.24 -5.43
CA LEU A 313 -23.35 5.42 -6.35
C LEU A 313 -22.92 6.24 -7.58
N LEU A 314 -23.85 6.89 -8.28
CA LEU A 314 -23.54 7.68 -9.48
C LEU A 314 -22.65 8.89 -9.18
N GLY A 315 -22.87 9.56 -8.05
CA GLY A 315 -22.05 10.68 -7.59
C GLY A 315 -20.64 10.25 -7.22
N SER A 316 -20.48 9.06 -6.68
CA SER A 316 -19.18 8.58 -6.18
C SER A 316 -18.14 8.32 -7.26
N PHE A 317 -18.56 8.03 -8.50
CA PHE A 317 -17.63 7.82 -9.60
C PHE A 317 -16.90 9.09 -10.04
N ARG A 318 -17.38 10.28 -9.62
CA ARG A 318 -16.63 11.54 -9.80
C ARG A 318 -15.27 11.50 -9.09
N LEU A 319 -15.14 10.70 -8.03
CA LEU A 319 -13.89 10.54 -7.27
C LEU A 319 -12.82 9.76 -8.04
N TYR A 320 -13.18 8.97 -9.05
CA TYR A 320 -12.25 8.27 -9.93
C TYR A 320 -11.77 9.14 -11.10
N ASN A 321 -11.89 10.46 -11.01
CA ASN A 321 -11.56 11.42 -12.09
C ASN A 321 -12.22 11.07 -13.44
N GLY A 322 -13.38 10.42 -13.43
CA GLY A 322 -14.10 9.97 -14.63
C GLY A 322 -13.47 8.77 -15.35
N LYS A 323 -12.47 8.09 -14.76
CA LYS A 323 -11.86 6.86 -15.30
C LYS A 323 -12.82 5.67 -15.25
N ASP A 324 -13.70 5.63 -14.24
CA ASP A 324 -14.78 4.66 -14.14
C ASP A 324 -16.13 5.36 -13.99
N LYS A 325 -17.21 4.67 -14.36
CA LYS A 325 -18.60 5.14 -14.28
C LYS A 325 -19.55 3.96 -14.39
N ILE A 326 -20.76 4.10 -13.84
CA ILE A 326 -21.85 3.17 -14.14
C ILE A 326 -22.25 3.30 -15.60
N CYS A 327 -22.36 2.15 -16.27
CA CYS A 327 -22.89 2.03 -17.62
C CYS A 327 -24.02 1.00 -17.66
N VAL A 328 -24.99 1.22 -18.53
CA VAL A 328 -26.05 0.26 -18.84
C VAL A 328 -25.64 -0.47 -20.11
N ILE A 329 -25.34 -1.76 -19.99
CA ILE A 329 -24.88 -2.60 -21.09
C ILE A 329 -26.07 -3.35 -21.66
N THR A 330 -26.31 -3.23 -22.97
CA THR A 330 -27.27 -4.07 -23.69
C THR A 330 -26.54 -5.28 -24.27
N LEU A 331 -26.84 -6.46 -23.73
CA LEU A 331 -26.24 -7.75 -24.08
C LEU A 331 -26.73 -8.26 -25.44
N ASP A 332 -27.90 -7.80 -25.88
CA ASP A 332 -28.49 -8.10 -27.20
C ASP A 332 -28.21 -7.02 -28.25
N ASP A 333 -27.28 -6.10 -27.97
CA ASP A 333 -26.85 -5.02 -28.86
C ASP A 333 -27.95 -4.01 -29.27
N LYS A 334 -29.06 -3.96 -28.52
CA LYS A 334 -30.08 -2.92 -28.70
C LYS A 334 -29.52 -1.54 -28.37
N ALA A 335 -29.94 -0.53 -29.15
CA ALA A 335 -29.53 0.86 -28.93
C ALA A 335 -30.19 1.50 -27.68
N THR A 336 -31.27 0.90 -27.19
CA THR A 336 -32.06 1.41 -26.07
C THR A 336 -32.05 0.43 -24.91
N GLN A 337 -31.99 0.96 -23.70
CA GLN A 337 -32.15 0.20 -22.46
C GLN A 337 -33.60 -0.19 -22.22
N PRO A 338 -33.86 -1.30 -21.48
CA PRO A 338 -35.17 -1.60 -20.94
C PRO A 338 -35.69 -0.50 -20.00
N PHE A 339 -37.02 -0.32 -19.95
CA PHE A 339 -37.65 0.73 -19.13
C PHE A 339 -37.23 0.69 -17.66
N TYR A 340 -37.04 -0.50 -17.10
CA TYR A 340 -36.67 -0.68 -15.70
C TYR A 340 -35.27 -0.17 -15.35
N LEU A 341 -34.38 0.04 -16.34
CA LEU A 341 -33.07 0.68 -16.15
C LEU A 341 -33.05 2.16 -16.58
N SER A 342 -34.20 2.72 -16.98
CA SER A 342 -34.28 4.12 -17.44
C SER A 342 -33.81 5.13 -16.39
N SER A 343 -34.03 4.84 -15.11
CA SER A 343 -33.63 5.69 -13.99
C SER A 343 -32.11 5.95 -13.95
N PHE A 344 -31.30 4.95 -14.29
CA PHE A 344 -29.84 5.10 -14.37
C PHE A 344 -29.44 6.07 -15.48
N VAL A 345 -30.07 5.94 -16.65
CA VAL A 345 -29.76 6.75 -17.84
C VAL A 345 -30.19 8.20 -17.63
N GLN A 346 -31.38 8.41 -17.08
CA GLN A 346 -31.88 9.74 -16.71
C GLN A 346 -30.96 10.48 -15.73
N LYS A 347 -30.28 9.73 -14.85
CA LYS A 347 -29.31 10.25 -13.88
C LYS A 347 -27.87 10.30 -14.39
N GLY A 348 -27.64 10.04 -15.69
CA GLY A 348 -26.36 10.25 -16.36
C GLY A 348 -25.52 9.01 -16.63
N ALA A 349 -26.02 7.78 -16.40
CA ALA A 349 -25.34 6.57 -16.85
C ALA A 349 -25.40 6.44 -18.38
N CYS A 350 -24.30 6.05 -19.02
CA CYS A 350 -24.29 5.84 -20.47
C CYS A 350 -24.87 4.47 -20.83
N VAL A 351 -25.64 4.41 -21.92
CA VAL A 351 -26.05 3.15 -22.54
C VAL A 351 -24.97 2.72 -23.51
N THR A 352 -24.57 1.45 -23.49
CA THR A 352 -23.49 0.93 -24.32
C THR A 352 -23.86 -0.46 -24.83
N LYS A 353 -23.67 -0.71 -26.13
CA LYS A 353 -23.89 -2.04 -26.70
C LYS A 353 -22.71 -2.94 -26.39
N LEU A 354 -22.94 -4.23 -26.21
CA LEU A 354 -21.85 -5.18 -25.99
C LEU A 354 -20.83 -5.18 -27.14
N SER A 355 -21.30 -5.02 -28.38
CA SER A 355 -20.47 -4.85 -29.58
C SER A 355 -19.59 -3.60 -29.54
N ASP A 356 -20.08 -2.48 -29.01
CA ASP A 356 -19.29 -1.25 -28.86
C ASP A 356 -18.15 -1.46 -27.86
N ILE A 357 -18.41 -2.21 -26.77
CA ILE A 357 -17.39 -2.57 -25.78
C ILE A 357 -16.30 -3.43 -26.44
N LEU A 358 -16.71 -4.45 -27.19
CA LEU A 358 -15.78 -5.32 -27.94
C LEU A 358 -14.96 -4.54 -28.95
N GLN A 359 -15.60 -3.67 -29.73
CA GLN A 359 -14.90 -2.83 -30.72
C GLN A 359 -13.90 -1.88 -30.04
N LYS A 360 -14.27 -1.27 -28.92
CA LYS A 360 -13.38 -0.37 -28.18
C LYS A 360 -12.13 -1.11 -27.69
N PHE A 361 -12.28 -2.30 -27.10
CA PHE A 361 -11.12 -3.08 -26.64
C PHE A 361 -10.32 -3.70 -27.78
N GLN A 362 -10.96 -4.10 -28.89
CA GLN A 362 -10.25 -4.51 -30.10
C GLN A 362 -9.46 -3.35 -30.72
N ALA A 363 -10.01 -2.13 -30.72
CA ALA A 363 -9.32 -0.94 -31.22
C ALA A 363 -8.11 -0.60 -30.35
N ILE A 364 -8.25 -0.68 -29.02
CA ILE A 364 -7.13 -0.57 -28.07
C ILE A 364 -6.06 -1.61 -28.41
N ALA A 365 -6.46 -2.86 -28.66
CA ALA A 365 -5.52 -3.92 -28.99
C ALA A 365 -4.78 -3.70 -30.33
N LYS A 366 -5.51 -3.26 -31.36
CA LYS A 366 -4.93 -2.93 -32.67
C LYS A 366 -4.01 -1.71 -32.58
N ALA A 367 -4.37 -0.68 -31.82
CA ALA A 367 -3.56 0.52 -31.66
C ALA A 367 -2.24 0.22 -30.94
N ALA A 368 -2.29 -0.59 -29.89
CA ALA A 368 -1.10 -1.06 -29.18
C ALA A 368 -0.21 -1.93 -30.07
N ALA A 369 -0.80 -2.89 -30.82
CA ALA A 369 -0.05 -3.71 -31.77
C ALA A 369 0.61 -2.88 -32.88
N ALA A 370 -0.10 -1.89 -33.46
CA ALA A 370 0.44 -0.99 -34.48
C ALA A 370 1.54 -0.06 -33.93
N SER A 371 1.44 0.37 -32.67
CA SER A 371 2.49 1.12 -31.98
C SER A 371 3.73 0.25 -31.78
N ASP A 372 3.55 -1.00 -31.35
CA ASP A 372 4.63 -1.96 -31.14
C ASP A 372 5.28 -2.35 -32.48
N GLU A 373 4.51 -2.49 -33.56
CA GLU A 373 5.02 -2.73 -34.92
C GLU A 373 5.78 -1.52 -35.50
N LYS A 374 5.32 -0.28 -35.27
CA LYS A 374 6.09 0.93 -35.63
C LYS A 374 7.42 0.99 -34.88
N CYS A 375 7.42 0.61 -33.60
CA CYS A 375 8.64 0.51 -32.80
C CYS A 375 9.56 -0.61 -33.31
N GLN A 376 9.00 -1.74 -33.75
CA GLN A 376 9.76 -2.87 -34.31
C GLN A 376 10.27 -2.62 -35.74
N ASN A 377 9.53 -1.91 -36.59
CA ASN A 377 9.98 -1.59 -37.95
C ASN A 377 11.09 -0.53 -37.96
N MET A 378 11.15 0.35 -36.94
CA MET A 378 12.34 1.18 -36.67
C MET A 378 13.56 0.35 -36.26
N ASN A 379 13.35 -0.87 -35.75
CA ASN A 379 14.40 -1.82 -35.33
C ASN A 379 14.77 -2.85 -36.42
N LYS A 380 14.20 -2.78 -37.63
CA LYS A 380 14.48 -3.71 -38.74
C LYS A 380 15.57 -3.23 -39.72
N SER A 381 16.19 -2.07 -39.51
CA SER A 381 17.46 -1.79 -40.19
C SER A 381 18.55 -2.65 -39.53
N GLU A 382 19.07 -3.63 -40.28
CA GLU A 382 19.91 -4.74 -39.80
C GLU A 382 21.26 -4.35 -39.15
N ASP A 383 21.60 -3.06 -39.05
CA ASP A 383 22.84 -2.60 -38.41
C ASP A 383 22.73 -2.32 -36.90
N ASN A 384 21.59 -2.60 -36.27
CA ASN A 384 21.27 -2.00 -34.97
C ASN A 384 20.70 -2.97 -33.91
N GLU A 385 21.30 -4.15 -33.75
CA GLU A 385 21.03 -5.08 -32.63
C GLU A 385 21.33 -4.49 -31.23
N HIS A 386 21.80 -3.23 -31.14
CA HIS A 386 22.05 -2.52 -29.88
C HIS A 386 21.24 -1.21 -29.71
N MET A 387 20.32 -0.87 -30.61
CA MET A 387 19.64 0.44 -30.61
C MET A 387 18.12 0.37 -30.33
N GLY A 388 17.68 -0.58 -29.51
CA GLY A 388 16.32 -0.54 -28.93
C GLY A 388 16.14 0.57 -27.89
N PHE A 389 17.23 1.22 -27.49
CA PHE A 389 17.22 2.40 -26.65
C PHE A 389 17.69 3.56 -27.50
N ASN A 390 16.90 4.62 -27.61
CA ASN A 390 17.39 5.90 -28.10
C ASN A 390 18.65 6.23 -27.25
N PRO A 391 19.86 6.19 -27.82
CA PRO A 391 21.10 6.32 -27.06
C PRO A 391 21.15 7.70 -26.42
N ASP A 392 20.50 8.70 -27.00
CA ASP A 392 20.33 10.00 -26.36
C ASP A 392 19.42 9.92 -25.14
N THR A 393 18.36 9.12 -25.16
CA THR A 393 17.49 8.90 -24.00
C THR A 393 18.16 8.06 -22.93
N VAL A 394 18.93 7.04 -23.28
CA VAL A 394 19.71 6.25 -22.29
C VAL A 394 20.89 7.03 -21.77
N VAL A 395 21.61 7.78 -22.60
CA VAL A 395 22.67 8.69 -22.17
C VAL A 395 22.07 9.83 -21.34
N TYR A 396 20.89 10.34 -21.69
CA TYR A 396 20.17 11.34 -20.91
C TYR A 396 19.70 10.77 -19.57
N LEU A 397 19.08 9.58 -19.56
CA LEU A 397 18.64 8.90 -18.34
C LEU A 397 19.82 8.45 -17.49
N GLN A 398 20.94 8.02 -18.07
CA GLN A 398 22.17 7.67 -17.36
C GLN A 398 22.87 8.92 -16.86
N ARG A 399 22.89 10.03 -17.60
CA ARG A 399 23.41 11.33 -17.13
C ARG A 399 22.53 11.86 -15.99
N ARG A 400 21.21 11.80 -16.16
CA ARG A 400 20.23 12.21 -15.16
C ARG A 400 20.25 11.28 -13.95
N TRP A 401 20.39 9.97 -14.13
CA TRP A 401 20.60 9.03 -13.05
C TRP A 401 21.95 9.23 -12.40
N ARG A 402 23.04 9.49 -13.12
CA ARG A 402 24.33 9.84 -12.49
C ARG A 402 24.16 11.09 -11.63
N ILE A 403 23.50 12.14 -12.13
CA ILE A 403 23.21 13.35 -11.35
C ILE A 403 22.32 13.05 -10.14
N ILE A 404 21.25 12.27 -10.29
CA ILE A 404 20.33 11.91 -9.22
C ILE A 404 21.00 10.98 -8.20
N LEU A 405 21.77 9.99 -8.65
CA LEU A 405 22.48 9.03 -7.82
C LEU A 405 23.60 9.74 -7.06
N THR A 406 24.34 10.65 -7.70
CA THR A 406 25.29 11.54 -7.03
C THR A 406 24.58 12.41 -6.01
N ARG A 407 23.43 13.02 -6.33
CA ARG A 407 22.62 13.77 -5.34
C ARG A 407 22.10 12.89 -4.20
N ILE A 408 21.70 11.65 -4.47
CA ILE A 408 21.25 10.69 -3.45
C ILE A 408 22.45 10.24 -2.60
N HIS A 409 23.60 10.01 -3.19
CA HIS A 409 24.84 9.69 -2.48
C HIS A 409 25.35 10.86 -1.67
N ASP A 410 25.30 12.09 -2.21
CA ASP A 410 25.63 13.32 -1.50
C ASP A 410 24.63 13.54 -0.37
N GLN A 411 23.33 13.31 -0.58
CA GLN A 411 22.33 13.37 0.49
C GLN A 411 22.53 12.27 1.53
N ARG A 412 22.91 11.04 1.14
CA ARG A 412 23.25 9.96 2.08
C ARG A 412 24.51 10.30 2.87
N ARG A 413 25.53 10.83 2.20
CA ARG A 413 26.77 11.30 2.80
C ARG A 413 26.53 12.48 3.75
N ILE A 414 25.64 13.41 3.38
CA ILE A 414 25.17 14.52 4.23
C ILE A 414 24.42 13.95 5.44
N ARG A 415 23.56 12.93 5.26
CA ARG A 415 22.86 12.24 6.37
C ARG A 415 23.80 11.45 7.27
N GLU A 416 24.96 11.03 6.77
CA GLU A 416 26.04 10.41 7.54
C GLU A 416 26.89 11.44 8.30
N THR A 417 26.88 12.72 7.88
CA THR A 417 27.52 13.79 8.66
C THR A 417 26.76 14.07 9.95
N LEU A 418 27.49 14.57 10.97
CA LEU A 418 26.91 14.98 12.25
C LEU A 418 25.73 15.95 12.08
N HIS A 419 25.82 16.88 11.12
CA HIS A 419 24.75 17.83 10.82
C HIS A 419 23.49 17.13 10.29
N GLY A 420 23.63 16.18 9.37
CA GLY A 420 22.51 15.42 8.83
C GLY A 420 21.88 14.45 9.83
N GLN A 421 22.68 13.79 10.66
CA GLN A 421 22.17 12.94 11.75
C GLN A 421 21.38 13.75 12.78
N THR A 422 21.85 14.95 13.11
CA THR A 422 21.17 15.89 14.01
C THR A 422 19.83 16.35 13.40
N LEU A 423 19.83 16.68 12.11
CA LEU A 423 18.62 17.09 11.38
C LEU A 423 17.57 15.98 11.33
N ILE A 424 17.98 14.73 11.09
CA ILE A 424 17.10 13.55 11.14
C ILE A 424 16.51 13.37 12.55
N SER A 425 17.34 13.54 13.59
CA SER A 425 16.90 13.36 14.98
C SER A 425 15.89 14.43 15.39
N ILE A 426 16.11 15.69 14.99
CA ILE A 426 15.15 16.79 15.18
C ILE A 426 13.85 16.56 14.40
N GLN A 427 13.96 16.08 13.16
CA GLN A 427 12.78 15.75 12.36
C GLN A 427 11.96 14.64 13.04
N LYS A 428 12.63 13.61 13.57
CA LYS A 428 11.99 12.53 14.33
C LYS A 428 11.26 13.06 15.56
N ILE A 429 11.90 13.94 16.34
CA ILE A 429 11.28 14.62 17.49
C ILE A 429 10.06 15.44 17.06
N CYS A 430 10.13 16.15 15.93
CA CYS A 430 8.98 16.89 15.42
C CYS A 430 7.82 15.94 15.07
N THR A 431 8.10 14.82 14.40
CA THR A 431 7.07 13.86 14.02
C THR A 431 6.48 13.07 15.19
N THR A 432 7.28 12.75 16.23
CA THR A 432 6.78 11.98 17.37
C THR A 432 6.13 12.87 18.44
N VAL A 433 6.70 14.05 18.69
CA VAL A 433 6.30 14.93 19.79
C VAL A 433 5.34 16.04 19.35
N LEU A 434 5.56 16.67 18.18
CA LEU A 434 4.70 17.77 17.72
C LEU A 434 3.49 17.28 16.89
N ASP A 435 3.65 16.18 16.15
CA ASP A 435 2.57 15.58 15.36
C ASP A 435 1.79 14.49 16.10
N GLY A 436 2.29 14.06 17.26
CA GLY A 436 1.60 13.23 18.24
C GLY A 436 1.38 11.77 17.81
N GLU A 437 2.16 10.85 18.38
CA GLU A 437 1.66 9.50 18.60
C GLU A 437 0.57 9.54 19.69
N ARG A 438 -0.54 8.83 19.43
CA ARG A 438 -1.79 8.77 20.20
C ARG A 438 -1.62 9.11 21.70
N GLY A 439 -2.18 10.25 22.12
CA GLY A 439 -2.55 10.47 23.53
C GLY A 439 -1.97 11.69 24.26
N THR A 440 -1.08 12.49 23.65
CA THR A 440 -0.62 13.75 24.28
C THR A 440 -1.21 14.97 23.58
N ARG A 441 -1.53 16.00 24.38
CA ARG A 441 -2.32 17.20 24.05
C ARG A 441 -2.06 17.72 22.62
N THR A 442 -3.15 17.94 21.87
CA THR A 442 -3.13 18.56 20.54
C THR A 442 -2.53 19.96 20.60
N PHE A 443 -1.27 20.10 20.17
CA PHE A 443 -0.65 21.41 19.95
C PHE A 443 -1.39 22.16 18.83
N SER A 444 -1.56 23.48 18.96
CA SER A 444 -2.07 24.30 17.86
C SER A 444 -1.08 24.34 16.70
N ASP A 445 -1.57 24.40 15.46
CA ASP A 445 -0.71 24.34 14.27
C ASP A 445 0.30 25.49 14.21
N ILE A 446 -0.07 26.67 14.75
CA ILE A 446 0.81 27.82 14.89
C ILE A 446 2.00 27.50 15.81
N LEU A 447 1.76 26.83 16.93
CA LEU A 447 2.82 26.44 17.88
C LEU A 447 3.74 25.36 17.28
N LYS A 448 3.19 24.44 16.47
CA LYS A 448 4.00 23.46 15.72
C LYS A 448 4.92 24.15 14.73
N ILE A 449 4.43 25.16 14.01
CA ILE A 449 5.21 25.94 13.04
C ILE A 449 6.35 26.69 13.75
N HIS A 450 6.06 27.41 14.84
CA HIS A 450 7.10 28.14 15.58
C HIS A 450 8.16 27.22 16.21
N THR A 451 7.73 26.08 16.77
CA THR A 451 8.65 25.12 17.37
C THR A 451 9.55 24.47 16.31
N ARG A 452 9.01 24.12 15.15
CA ARG A 452 9.81 23.65 14.00
C ARG A 452 10.79 24.72 13.54
N ALA A 453 10.36 25.96 13.38
CA ALA A 453 11.23 27.06 12.96
C ALA A 453 12.43 27.23 13.92
N PHE A 454 12.21 27.17 15.23
CA PHE A 454 13.28 27.26 16.23
C PHE A 454 14.24 26.05 16.18
N LEU A 455 13.71 24.83 16.11
CA LEU A 455 14.53 23.61 16.09
C LEU A 455 15.42 23.52 14.84
N PHE A 456 14.88 23.88 13.67
CA PHE A 456 15.59 23.80 12.40
C PHE A 456 16.52 24.99 12.10
N THR A 457 16.44 26.08 12.88
CA THR A 457 17.35 27.24 12.71
C THR A 457 18.43 27.29 13.77
N GLN A 458 18.06 27.20 15.06
CA GLN A 458 19.00 27.34 16.18
C GLN A 458 19.31 25.99 16.84
N GLY A 459 18.32 25.11 16.95
CA GLY A 459 18.49 23.79 17.60
C GLY A 459 19.58 22.92 16.97
N ILE A 460 19.70 22.92 15.64
CA ILE A 460 20.73 22.14 14.92
C ILE A 460 22.14 22.57 15.30
N ASN A 461 22.44 23.87 15.26
CA ASN A 461 23.79 24.36 15.53
C ASN A 461 24.22 24.07 16.97
N ILE A 462 23.27 24.16 17.90
CA ILE A 462 23.52 23.93 19.33
C ILE A 462 23.77 22.45 19.63
N LEU A 463 22.96 21.55 19.07
CA LEU A 463 23.16 20.11 19.23
C LEU A 463 24.50 19.64 18.64
N ILE A 464 24.93 20.25 17.53
CA ILE A 464 26.24 20.00 16.94
C ILE A 464 27.38 20.46 17.86
N GLU A 465 27.28 21.66 18.46
CA GLU A 465 28.30 22.16 19.38
C GLU A 465 28.34 21.36 20.69
N ILE A 466 27.19 20.88 21.20
CA ILE A 466 27.14 19.97 22.35
C ILE A 466 27.79 18.62 22.03
N ASP A 467 27.53 18.04 20.87
CA ASP A 467 28.15 16.77 20.47
C ASP A 467 29.67 16.93 20.25
N LYS A 468 30.11 18.03 19.64
CA LYS A 468 31.54 18.37 19.52
C LYS A 468 32.21 18.52 20.89
N ALA A 469 31.58 19.25 21.82
CA ALA A 469 32.08 19.40 23.18
C ALA A 469 32.17 18.04 23.89
N THR A 470 31.14 17.20 23.78
CA THR A 470 31.08 15.86 24.37
C THR A 470 32.18 14.94 23.82
N ARG A 471 32.43 14.95 22.50
CA ARG A 471 33.53 14.20 21.89
C ARG A 471 34.89 14.69 22.34
N THR A 472 35.06 16.00 22.45
CA THR A 472 36.32 16.59 22.92
C THR A 472 36.56 16.23 24.39
N ILE A 473 35.54 16.26 25.25
CA ILE A 473 35.62 15.80 26.65
C ILE A 473 36.00 14.31 26.73
N ARG A 474 35.40 13.45 25.89
CA ARG A 474 35.76 12.02 25.85
C ARG A 474 37.20 11.80 25.39
N ALA A 475 37.64 12.49 24.34
CA ALA A 475 39.02 12.42 23.86
C ALA A 475 40.01 12.90 24.93
N ILE A 476 39.71 14.01 25.62
CA ILE A 476 40.50 14.51 26.74
C ILE A 476 40.57 13.47 27.87
N ARG A 477 39.44 12.85 28.24
CA ARG A 477 39.39 11.80 29.26
C ARG A 477 40.23 10.59 28.86
N ASP A 478 40.19 10.18 27.60
CA ASP A 478 40.89 8.99 27.11
C ASP A 478 42.41 9.28 27.00
N SER A 479 42.81 10.46 26.53
CA SER A 479 44.21 10.92 26.56
C SER A 479 44.73 11.10 27.99
N TRP A 480 43.89 11.53 28.92
CA TRP A 480 44.23 11.62 30.34
C TRP A 480 44.46 10.24 30.97
N LYS A 481 43.62 9.25 30.64
CA LYS A 481 43.84 7.85 31.05
C LYS A 481 45.16 7.30 30.52
N GLU A 482 45.45 7.51 29.24
CA GLU A 482 46.71 7.04 28.62
C GLU A 482 47.96 7.71 29.22
N ALA A 483 47.88 8.99 29.60
CA ALA A 483 48.99 9.72 30.21
C ALA A 483 49.27 9.29 31.66
N ILE A 484 48.25 8.85 32.41
CA ILE A 484 48.40 8.37 33.79
C ILE A 484 48.97 6.96 33.87
N GLU A 485 48.76 6.14 32.84
CA GLU A 485 49.29 4.78 32.78
C GLU A 485 50.80 4.74 32.44
N ARG A 486 51.44 5.89 32.18
CA ARG A 486 52.86 6.03 31.81
C ARG A 486 53.67 6.77 32.90
N PRO A 487 55.00 6.52 33.00
CA PRO A 487 55.84 7.19 33.99
C PRO A 487 56.01 8.69 33.66
N LEU A 488 55.52 9.54 34.57
CA LEU A 488 55.47 11.01 34.45
C LEU A 488 56.80 11.62 34.01
N THR A 489 56.87 12.02 32.74
CA THR A 489 57.95 12.84 32.16
C THR A 489 57.52 14.30 31.98
N MET A 490 58.47 15.23 31.86
CA MET A 490 58.17 16.66 31.68
C MET A 490 57.28 16.95 30.45
N SER A 491 57.41 16.13 29.40
CA SER A 491 56.52 16.17 28.22
C SER A 491 55.08 15.76 28.51
N GLU A 492 54.84 14.87 29.47
CA GLU A 492 53.49 14.45 29.87
C GLU A 492 52.82 15.50 30.78
N ILE A 493 53.61 16.26 31.55
CA ILE A 493 53.14 17.41 32.33
C ILE A 493 52.63 18.53 31.39
N GLU A 494 53.33 18.82 30.29
CA GLU A 494 52.88 19.77 29.27
C GLU A 494 51.59 19.31 28.55
N VAL A 495 51.41 18.00 28.36
CA VAL A 495 50.17 17.42 27.82
C VAL A 495 49.01 17.62 28.80
N LEU A 496 49.25 17.47 30.11
CA LEU A 496 48.25 17.71 31.16
C LEU A 496 47.88 19.21 31.29
N GLU A 497 48.82 20.14 31.15
CA GLU A 497 48.51 21.58 31.10
C GLU A 497 47.65 21.95 29.88
N ARG A 498 47.95 21.36 28.72
CA ARG A 498 47.16 21.56 27.50
C ARG A 498 45.73 21.01 27.65
N ILE A 499 45.55 19.93 28.38
CA ILE A 499 44.24 19.36 28.74
C ILE A 499 43.44 20.35 29.62
N THR A 500 44.05 20.96 30.64
CA THR A 500 43.39 21.95 31.50
C THR A 500 42.94 23.18 30.72
N SER A 501 43.76 23.67 29.77
CA SER A 501 43.38 24.76 28.86
C SER A 501 42.21 24.40 27.94
N GLN A 502 42.18 23.17 27.40
CA GLN A 502 41.08 22.68 26.57
C GLN A 502 39.76 22.55 27.35
N ILE A 503 39.81 22.13 28.61
CA ILE A 503 38.64 22.08 29.50
C ILE A 503 38.07 23.49 29.73
N GLY A 504 38.92 24.49 30.03
CA GLY A 504 38.47 25.89 30.19
C GLY A 504 37.86 26.49 28.91
N GLY A 505 38.38 26.10 27.73
CA GLY A 505 37.80 26.46 26.43
C GLY A 505 36.41 25.83 26.17
N ILE A 506 36.13 24.66 26.74
CA ILE A 506 34.82 24.01 26.66
C ILE A 506 33.85 24.60 27.68
N GLU A 507 34.31 24.86 28.91
CA GLU A 507 33.52 25.52 29.98
C GLU A 507 33.00 26.89 29.53
N SER A 508 33.85 27.71 28.91
CA SER A 508 33.45 29.03 28.39
C SER A 508 32.42 28.95 27.27
N LYS A 509 32.55 28.01 26.33
CA LYS A 509 31.57 27.76 25.26
C LYS A 509 30.23 27.25 25.80
N LEU A 510 30.26 26.34 26.76
CA LEU A 510 29.06 25.81 27.41
C LEU A 510 28.36 26.87 28.27
N SER A 511 29.10 27.75 28.94
CA SER A 511 28.54 28.89 29.68
C SER A 511 27.78 29.84 28.76
N LEU A 512 28.35 30.16 27.61
CA LEU A 512 27.74 31.06 26.62
C LEU A 512 26.46 30.46 26.01
N LEU A 513 26.44 29.15 25.78
CA LEU A 513 25.24 28.40 25.37
C LEU A 513 24.17 28.36 26.48
N THR A 514 24.60 28.23 27.74
CA THR A 514 23.71 28.23 28.91
C THR A 514 23.02 29.58 29.09
N ASP A 515 23.74 30.68 28.91
CA ASP A 515 23.19 32.03 28.99
C ASP A 515 22.21 32.33 27.85
N MET A 516 22.50 31.84 26.64
CA MET A 516 21.61 31.97 25.48
C MET A 516 20.29 31.19 25.64
N TRP A 517 20.33 30.04 26.32
CA TRP A 517 19.15 29.23 26.69
C TRP A 517 18.55 29.58 28.05
N SER A 518 19.07 30.60 28.72
CA SER A 518 18.40 31.16 29.88
C SER A 518 17.04 31.72 29.45
N LEU A 519 16.09 31.72 30.39
CA LEU A 519 14.78 32.36 30.20
C LEU A 519 14.88 33.80 29.71
N HIS A 520 15.97 34.49 30.07
CA HIS A 520 16.24 35.86 29.66
C HIS A 520 16.79 35.96 28.23
N GLY A 521 17.71 35.07 27.85
CA GLY A 521 18.25 34.97 26.49
C GLY A 521 17.17 34.60 25.47
N LEU A 522 16.32 33.62 25.80
CA LEU A 522 15.23 33.17 24.94
C LEU A 522 14.12 34.22 24.77
N LYS A 523 13.80 34.97 25.83
CA LYS A 523 12.84 36.09 25.80
C LYS A 523 13.31 37.26 24.92
N LYS A 524 14.63 37.41 24.72
CA LYS A 524 15.22 38.45 23.86
C LYS A 524 15.12 38.13 22.36
N TYR A 525 14.92 36.86 21.98
CA TYR A 525 15.00 36.43 20.57
C TYR A 525 13.71 35.89 19.96
N ILE A 526 12.64 35.58 20.72
CA ILE A 526 11.35 35.13 20.15
C ILE A 526 10.14 35.68 20.95
N LEU A 527 9.17 36.23 20.24
CA LEU A 527 7.85 36.66 20.73
C LEU A 527 6.79 35.52 20.62
N CYS A 528 5.86 35.51 21.59
CA CYS A 528 4.55 34.83 21.61
C CYS A 528 4.45 33.34 22.01
N ILE A 529 4.91 32.98 23.22
CA ILE A 529 4.43 31.83 24.03
C ILE A 529 4.28 32.33 25.48
N SER A 530 3.39 31.76 26.30
CA SER A 530 3.22 32.21 27.68
C SER A 530 4.51 31.97 28.52
N PRO A 531 4.90 32.93 29.38
CA PRO A 531 6.14 32.86 30.16
C PRO A 531 6.30 31.58 31.00
N GLU A 532 5.20 31.02 31.48
CA GLU A 532 5.15 29.83 32.34
C GLU A 532 5.64 28.56 31.61
N GLU A 533 5.28 28.39 30.34
CA GLU A 533 5.64 27.20 29.56
C GLU A 533 7.12 27.25 29.13
N TRP A 534 7.61 28.45 28.80
CA TRP A 534 9.05 28.71 28.63
C TRP A 534 9.82 28.40 29.91
N LYS A 535 9.28 28.79 31.07
CA LYS A 535 9.93 28.57 32.37
C LYS A 535 10.11 27.11 32.68
N VAL A 536 9.19 26.23 32.27
CA VAL A 536 9.34 24.77 32.43
C VAL A 536 10.44 24.23 31.52
N LYS A 537 10.39 24.49 30.20
CA LYS A 537 11.38 23.94 29.26
C LYS A 537 12.79 24.52 29.44
N GLY A 538 12.91 25.80 29.81
CA GLY A 538 14.17 26.40 30.20
C GLY A 538 14.76 25.76 31.46
N ARG A 539 13.93 25.39 32.45
CA ARG A 539 14.39 24.68 33.65
C ARG A 539 14.92 23.28 33.34
N GLU A 540 14.30 22.57 32.40
CA GLU A 540 14.76 21.26 31.93
C GLU A 540 16.10 21.35 31.19
N ALA A 541 16.23 22.30 30.25
CA ALA A 541 17.50 22.53 29.55
C ALA A 541 18.62 22.94 30.51
N VAL A 542 18.32 23.80 31.49
CA VAL A 542 19.26 24.19 32.55
C VAL A 542 19.61 23.01 33.45
N HIS A 543 18.69 22.08 33.72
CA HIS A 543 19.00 20.85 34.45
C HIS A 543 20.00 19.97 33.70
N THR A 544 19.79 19.78 32.39
CA THR A 544 20.70 19.01 31.54
C THR A 544 22.08 19.66 31.46
N LEU A 545 22.15 20.99 31.34
CA LEU A 545 23.41 21.73 31.35
C LEU A 545 24.11 21.68 32.71
N LYS A 546 23.36 21.71 33.82
CA LYS A 546 23.91 21.51 35.17
C LYS A 546 24.45 20.10 35.37
N PHE A 547 23.79 19.09 34.81
CA PHE A 547 24.28 17.71 34.84
C PHE A 547 25.61 17.58 34.10
N ILE A 548 25.71 18.15 32.89
CA ILE A 548 26.97 18.18 32.12
C ILE A 548 28.05 18.96 32.88
N LYS A 549 27.71 20.09 33.49
CA LYS A 549 28.65 20.85 34.34
C LYS A 549 29.13 20.04 35.56
N TYR A 550 28.24 19.28 36.20
CA TYR A 550 28.60 18.39 37.30
C TYR A 550 29.58 17.30 36.86
N GLU A 551 29.42 16.74 35.65
CA GLU A 551 30.42 15.81 35.10
C GLU A 551 31.77 16.47 34.85
N VAL A 552 31.79 17.72 34.38
CA VAL A 552 33.02 18.51 34.21
C VAL A 552 33.69 18.80 35.55
N ASP A 553 32.92 19.26 36.54
CA ASP A 553 33.41 19.54 37.89
C ASP A 553 33.93 18.26 38.58
N ALA A 554 33.26 17.12 38.40
CA ALA A 554 33.72 15.83 38.91
C ALA A 554 35.07 15.42 38.32
N VAL A 555 35.28 15.65 37.02
CA VAL A 555 36.58 15.44 36.35
C VAL A 555 37.64 16.40 36.90
N LYS A 556 37.29 17.66 37.15
CA LYS A 556 38.17 18.69 37.72
C LYS A 556 38.60 18.38 39.17
N THR A 557 37.69 17.91 40.02
CA THR A 557 38.05 17.46 41.38
C THR A 557 38.98 16.26 41.38
N ARG A 558 38.82 15.33 40.42
CA ARG A 558 39.73 14.17 40.30
C ARG A 558 41.12 14.57 39.81
N LEU A 559 41.21 15.62 38.98
CA LEU A 559 42.46 16.26 38.57
C LEU A 559 43.16 16.96 39.75
N ALA A 560 42.41 17.64 40.61
CA ALA A 560 42.97 18.30 41.80
C ALA A 560 43.43 17.30 42.88
N SER A 561 42.72 16.20 43.08
CA SER A 561 43.11 15.17 44.06
C SER A 561 44.37 14.39 43.66
N THR A 562 44.79 14.45 42.39
CA THR A 562 46.02 13.81 41.89
C THR A 562 47.22 14.75 41.89
N SER A 563 47.03 16.08 41.90
CA SER A 563 48.11 17.04 42.18
C SER A 563 48.51 17.06 43.66
N ASP A 564 47.58 16.76 44.56
CA ASP A 564 47.85 16.71 46.01
C ASP A 564 48.48 15.38 46.49
N SER A 565 48.40 14.30 45.69
CA SER A 565 49.04 13.02 46.00
C SER A 565 50.52 12.94 45.56
N GLY A 566 51.08 14.04 45.04
CA GLY A 566 52.47 14.14 44.59
C GLY A 566 53.45 14.77 45.59
N ALA A 567 53.03 15.10 46.81
CA ALA A 567 53.92 15.56 47.88
C ALA A 567 53.72 14.68 49.12
N TRP A 568 54.82 14.38 49.81
CA TRP A 568 54.96 13.55 51.02
C TRP A 568 55.30 12.07 50.82
N HIS A 569 56.47 11.81 50.22
CA HIS A 569 57.45 10.88 50.79
C HIS A 569 58.86 11.42 50.51
N GLU A 570 59.44 12.11 51.48
CA GLU A 570 60.88 12.14 51.80
C GLU A 570 61.10 13.07 53.01
N PHE A 571 61.02 12.49 54.21
CA PHE A 571 62.06 12.46 55.26
C PHE A 571 61.54 11.73 56.49
#